data_AF-A0A7C7P4G6-F1
#
_entry.id   AF-A0A7C7P4G6-F1
#
_cell.length_a   1.000
_cell.length_b   1.000
_cell.length_c   1.000
_cell.angle_alpha   90.00
_cell.angle_beta   90.00
_cell.angle_gamma   90.00
#
_symmetry.space_group_name_H-M   'P 1'
#
loop_
_entity.id
_entity.type
_entity.pdbx_description
1 polymer ?
#
loop_
_entity_poly.entity_id
_entity_poly.type
_entity_poly.pdbx_seq_one_letter_code
_entity_poly.pdbx_strand_id
1 'polypeptide(L)'
;MAKQTKYIFVLGGVISGLGKGIAAASIGYLLKSAGLKVSIIKLDPYLNVDPGTMNPYQHGEVFILDDGSETDLDLGHYERFIDVNMSKNNNATTGQIYSTVLERERRGDYLGATIQVIPHITDEIINRIKAVNKPRKYDVVICEVGGTVGDIESLPFLEAIRQLSLEVGYRNHVLVHVTLVPYIKASEELKTKPTQHSVMKLREIGLTPDFIFCRTEKKLTKSVREKLALFCNVSADHVIEGLDVPSIYEVPLVLHKQKMGQEIMDRMELTSKPNIEYLEKFIYSFKNPTHEVNIAMCGKYTELPDAYKSILEAFVHAGVENNTSVNVKWVNTEKIYNDADAVKAFKNINGIFKSKQPGHTIGQLVYLCGVGRWNFR
;
A
#
# COMPACT_ATOMS: atom_id res chain seq x y z
N MET A 1 7.34 3.47 -32.02
CA MET A 1 6.00 3.71 -31.44
C MET A 1 6.17 4.04 -29.97
N ALA A 2 5.49 5.05 -29.43
CA ALA A 2 5.57 5.33 -27.99
C ALA A 2 4.96 4.15 -27.21
N LYS A 3 5.75 3.49 -26.36
CA LYS A 3 5.37 2.28 -25.62
C LYS A 3 4.11 2.54 -24.79
N GLN A 4 3.02 1.79 -25.06
CA GLN A 4 1.75 1.94 -24.34
C GLN A 4 1.94 1.75 -22.82
N THR A 5 1.25 2.54 -22.01
CA THR A 5 1.33 2.49 -20.54
C THR A 5 0.57 1.26 -20.11
N LYS A 6 1.19 0.46 -19.24
CA LYS A 6 0.58 -0.75 -18.69
C LYS A 6 -0.09 -0.43 -17.35
N TYR A 7 -1.18 -1.12 -17.04
CA TYR A 7 -1.92 -0.92 -15.80
C TYR A 7 -1.96 -2.21 -14.98
N ILE A 8 -1.75 -2.11 -13.67
CA ILE A 8 -1.96 -3.24 -12.76
C ILE A 8 -3.02 -2.82 -11.76
N PHE A 9 -4.15 -3.50 -11.73
CA PHE A 9 -5.24 -3.22 -10.82
C PHE A 9 -5.16 -4.18 -9.63
N VAL A 10 -4.99 -3.65 -8.43
CA VAL A 10 -4.91 -4.43 -7.18
C VAL A 10 -6.20 -4.25 -6.40
N LEU A 11 -6.98 -5.32 -6.30
CA LEU A 11 -8.30 -5.36 -5.67
C LEU A 11 -8.26 -6.22 -4.41
N GLY A 12 -9.21 -6.01 -3.49
CA GLY A 12 -9.30 -6.78 -2.24
C GLY A 12 -10.63 -7.48 -2.07
N GLY A 13 -10.62 -8.61 -1.38
CA GLY A 13 -11.80 -9.41 -1.12
C GLY A 13 -11.83 -9.93 0.32
N VAL A 14 -12.99 -10.47 0.72
CA VAL A 14 -13.23 -11.13 2.01
C VAL A 14 -13.26 -10.15 3.20
N ILE A 15 -12.15 -9.48 3.52
CA ILE A 15 -12.05 -8.49 4.60
C ILE A 15 -11.13 -7.32 4.19
N SER A 16 -11.31 -6.17 4.82
CA SER A 16 -10.37 -5.05 4.75
C SER A 16 -9.08 -5.37 5.53
N GLY A 17 -8.00 -4.60 5.31
CA GLY A 17 -6.75 -4.77 6.06
C GLY A 17 -5.89 -5.98 5.67
N LEU A 18 -6.19 -6.69 4.58
CA LEU A 18 -5.38 -7.84 4.13
C LEU A 18 -3.96 -7.52 3.64
N GLY A 19 -3.60 -6.24 3.52
CA GLY A 19 -2.30 -5.81 3.00
C GLY A 19 -2.29 -5.62 1.47
N LYS A 20 -3.37 -5.08 0.89
CA LYS A 20 -3.43 -4.68 -0.52
C LYS A 20 -2.30 -3.70 -0.89
N GLY A 21 -2.13 -2.64 -0.09
CA GLY A 21 -1.08 -1.65 -0.29
C GLY A 21 0.31 -2.30 -0.30
N ILE A 22 0.61 -3.19 0.65
CA ILE A 22 1.89 -3.93 0.67
C ILE A 22 2.05 -4.83 -0.56
N ALA A 23 0.99 -5.50 -1.01
CA ALA A 23 1.04 -6.30 -2.24
C ALA A 23 1.32 -5.42 -3.47
N ALA A 24 0.63 -4.28 -3.61
CA ALA A 24 0.84 -3.31 -4.68
C ALA A 24 2.26 -2.74 -4.67
N ALA A 25 2.75 -2.31 -3.50
CA ALA A 25 4.10 -1.81 -3.28
C ALA A 25 5.17 -2.87 -3.62
N SER A 26 4.92 -4.13 -3.24
CA SER A 26 5.84 -5.25 -3.51
C SER A 26 5.91 -5.61 -4.99
N ILE A 27 4.78 -5.60 -5.69
CA ILE A 27 4.76 -5.74 -7.17
C ILE A 27 5.52 -4.56 -7.79
N GLY A 28 5.28 -3.34 -7.32
CA GLY A 28 5.99 -2.13 -7.75
C GLY A 28 7.50 -2.25 -7.58
N TYR A 29 7.97 -2.75 -6.44
CA TYR A 29 9.38 -3.01 -6.17
C TYR A 29 9.99 -4.00 -7.17
N LEU A 30 9.31 -5.11 -7.45
CA LEU A 30 9.81 -6.12 -8.41
C LEU A 30 9.91 -5.57 -9.84
N LEU A 31 8.95 -4.74 -10.25
CA LEU A 31 8.98 -4.11 -11.57
C LEU A 31 10.05 -3.02 -11.64
N LYS A 32 10.20 -2.20 -10.59
CA LYS A 32 11.27 -1.19 -10.51
C LYS A 32 12.65 -1.83 -10.50
N SER A 33 12.85 -2.89 -9.73
CA SER A 33 14.12 -3.63 -9.70
C SER A 33 14.43 -4.33 -11.01
N ALA A 34 13.43 -4.49 -11.89
CA ALA A 34 13.61 -4.87 -13.29
C ALA A 34 13.86 -3.66 -14.22
N GLY A 35 14.16 -2.47 -13.69
CA GLY A 35 14.44 -1.26 -14.47
C GLY A 35 13.22 -0.58 -15.11
N LEU A 36 12.00 -0.97 -14.76
CA LEU A 36 10.78 -0.31 -15.25
C LEU A 36 10.48 0.94 -14.43
N LYS A 37 9.95 1.98 -15.07
CA LYS A 37 9.45 3.16 -14.36
C LYS A 37 8.02 2.90 -13.88
N VAL A 38 7.83 2.89 -12.57
CA VAL A 38 6.54 2.52 -11.94
C VAL A 38 6.03 3.68 -11.10
N SER A 39 4.72 3.88 -11.10
CA SER A 39 4.01 4.75 -10.17
C SER A 39 2.75 4.05 -9.65
N ILE A 40 2.25 4.43 -8.48
CA ILE A 40 1.06 3.83 -7.87
C ILE A 40 0.03 4.93 -7.61
N ILE A 41 -1.24 4.64 -7.87
CA ILE A 41 -2.38 5.44 -7.43
C ILE A 41 -3.24 4.64 -6.47
N LYS A 42 -3.63 5.28 -5.37
CA LYS A 42 -4.64 4.81 -4.44
C LYS A 42 -6.00 5.39 -4.80
N LEU A 43 -7.01 4.54 -4.93
CA LEU A 43 -8.41 4.95 -5.03
C LEU A 43 -9.11 4.64 -3.71
N ASP A 44 -9.52 5.67 -2.98
CA ASP A 44 -10.15 5.54 -1.68
C ASP A 44 -11.66 5.74 -1.75
N PRO A 45 -12.45 4.77 -1.26
CA PRO A 45 -13.89 4.82 -1.43
C PRO A 45 -14.62 5.76 -0.47
N TYR A 46 -13.93 6.36 0.50
CA TYR A 46 -14.52 7.29 1.45
C TYR A 46 -14.86 8.66 0.82
N LEU A 47 -15.80 9.37 1.45
CA LEU A 47 -16.33 10.65 0.97
C LEU A 47 -15.51 11.88 1.40
N ASN A 48 -14.59 11.74 2.35
CA ASN A 48 -13.67 12.82 2.70
C ASN A 48 -12.86 13.22 1.46
N VAL A 49 -12.80 14.53 1.17
CA VAL A 49 -12.04 15.07 0.03
C VAL A 49 -10.54 14.89 0.25
N ASP A 50 -10.11 15.00 1.51
CA ASP A 50 -8.76 14.75 1.97
C ASP A 50 -8.81 14.12 3.37
N PRO A 51 -7.76 13.39 3.78
CA PRO A 51 -7.70 12.76 5.09
C PRO A 51 -7.39 13.75 6.23
N GLY A 52 -7.12 15.03 5.94
CA GLY A 52 -6.82 16.04 6.96
C GLY A 52 -7.94 16.28 7.97
N THR A 53 -9.18 15.98 7.56
CA THR A 53 -10.37 16.02 8.43
C THR A 53 -10.62 14.73 9.22
N MET A 54 -9.86 13.67 8.93
CA MET A 54 -10.07 12.35 9.52
C MET A 54 -9.33 12.25 10.86
N ASN A 55 -9.92 11.49 11.78
CA ASN A 55 -9.29 11.24 13.06
C ASN A 55 -8.11 10.26 12.88
N PRO A 56 -6.86 10.65 13.24
CA PRO A 56 -5.71 9.74 13.13
C PRO A 56 -5.87 8.44 13.93
N TYR A 57 -6.71 8.44 14.97
CA TYR A 57 -7.03 7.23 15.74
C TYR A 57 -7.78 6.16 14.95
N GLN A 58 -8.53 6.58 13.92
CA GLN A 58 -9.38 5.68 13.14
C GLN A 58 -8.72 5.29 11.82
N HIS A 59 -7.83 6.15 11.31
CA HIS A 59 -7.32 6.04 9.95
C HIS A 59 -5.79 6.07 9.83
N GLY A 60 -5.07 6.11 10.95
CA GLY A 60 -3.61 6.13 10.96
C GLY A 60 -3.02 7.51 10.73
N GLU A 61 -1.73 7.57 10.41
CA GLU A 61 -1.07 8.84 10.08
C GLU A 61 -1.60 9.46 8.78
N VAL A 62 -1.64 10.79 8.73
CA VAL A 62 -1.78 11.52 7.47
C VAL A 62 -0.38 11.64 6.87
N PHE A 63 -0.20 11.13 5.66
CA PHE A 63 1.07 11.24 4.95
C PHE A 63 1.11 12.56 4.16
N ILE A 64 2.24 13.26 4.19
CA ILE A 64 2.42 14.54 3.49
C ILE A 64 3.42 14.32 2.36
N LEU A 65 2.99 14.62 1.14
CA LEU A 65 3.82 14.52 -0.06
C LEU A 65 4.70 15.77 -0.25
N ASP A 66 5.71 15.66 -1.12
CA ASP A 66 6.60 16.77 -1.49
C ASP A 66 5.86 18.01 -2.04
N ASP A 67 4.71 17.81 -2.67
CA ASP A 67 3.88 18.90 -3.20
C ASP A 67 2.98 19.55 -2.14
N GLY A 68 3.10 19.12 -0.87
CA GLY A 68 2.35 19.62 0.28
C GLY A 68 0.97 18.99 0.46
N SER A 69 0.61 18.01 -0.36
CA SER A 69 -0.71 17.35 -0.26
C SER A 69 -0.76 16.37 0.89
N GLU A 70 -1.88 16.37 1.60
CA GLU A 70 -2.22 15.42 2.66
C GLU A 70 -2.94 14.20 2.05
N THR A 71 -2.43 13.00 2.32
CA THR A 71 -2.91 11.76 1.71
C THR A 71 -2.96 10.60 2.71
N ASP A 72 -3.57 9.50 2.30
CA ASP A 72 -3.60 8.24 3.05
C ASP A 72 -2.19 7.70 3.33
N LEU A 73 -2.02 6.97 4.45
CA LEU A 73 -0.75 6.40 4.89
C LEU A 73 -0.13 5.43 3.88
N ASP A 74 -0.96 4.80 3.03
CA ASP A 74 -0.51 3.85 2.02
C ASP A 74 0.46 4.47 1.02
N LEU A 75 0.35 5.79 0.74
CA LEU A 75 1.28 6.47 -0.17
C LEU A 75 2.71 6.46 0.38
N GLY A 76 2.88 6.55 1.70
CA GLY A 76 4.19 6.40 2.32
C GLY A 76 4.78 5.00 2.11
N HIS A 77 3.95 3.96 2.10
CA HIS A 77 4.41 2.61 1.74
C HIS A 77 4.89 2.56 0.28
N TYR A 78 4.19 3.24 -0.62
CA TYR A 78 4.56 3.24 -2.02
C TYR A 78 5.88 3.95 -2.25
N GLU A 79 6.05 5.16 -1.73
CA GLU A 79 7.31 5.90 -1.84
C GLU A 79 8.47 5.11 -1.24
N ARG A 80 8.30 4.49 -0.07
CA ARG A 80 9.35 3.66 0.55
C ARG A 80 9.78 2.46 -0.29
N PHE A 81 8.85 1.80 -0.96
CA PHE A 81 9.15 0.59 -1.74
C PHE A 81 9.64 0.93 -3.14
N ILE A 82 8.99 1.86 -3.83
CA ILE A 82 9.30 2.14 -5.22
C ILE A 82 10.23 3.35 -5.37
N ASP A 83 10.58 4.08 -4.31
CA ASP A 83 11.50 5.22 -4.31
C ASP A 83 11.25 6.14 -5.52
N VAL A 84 10.03 6.68 -5.55
CA VAL A 84 9.51 7.65 -6.51
C VAL A 84 8.61 8.61 -5.73
N ASN A 85 8.91 9.90 -5.82
CA ASN A 85 8.10 10.93 -5.18
C ASN A 85 6.73 11.01 -5.86
N MET A 86 5.69 10.88 -5.04
CA MET A 86 4.31 10.95 -5.46
C MET A 86 3.81 12.39 -5.41
N SER A 87 2.64 12.60 -6.01
CA SER A 87 1.94 13.88 -6.05
C SER A 87 0.49 13.69 -5.64
N LYS A 88 -0.26 14.78 -5.51
CA LYS A 88 -1.72 14.75 -5.31
C LYS A 88 -2.49 13.88 -6.30
N ASN A 89 -1.93 13.61 -7.48
CA ASN A 89 -2.57 12.75 -8.48
C ASN A 89 -2.48 11.26 -8.14
N ASN A 90 -1.66 10.87 -7.17
CA ASN A 90 -1.46 9.50 -6.71
C ASN A 90 -2.47 9.06 -5.64
N ASN A 91 -3.38 9.95 -5.23
CA ASN A 91 -4.53 9.61 -4.40
C ASN A 91 -5.79 10.19 -5.04
N ALA A 92 -6.88 9.42 -5.07
CA ALA A 92 -8.18 9.92 -5.47
C ALA A 92 -9.26 9.34 -4.57
N THR A 93 -10.11 10.20 -4.03
CA THR A 93 -11.20 9.78 -3.13
C THR A 93 -12.57 9.91 -3.80
N THR A 94 -13.56 9.13 -3.35
CA THR A 94 -14.95 9.31 -3.80
C THR A 94 -15.40 10.77 -3.62
N GLY A 95 -15.03 11.39 -2.50
CA GLY A 95 -15.30 12.80 -2.22
C GLY A 95 -14.81 13.74 -3.32
N GLN A 96 -13.54 13.64 -3.69
CA GLN A 96 -12.93 14.45 -4.75
C GLN A 96 -13.59 14.24 -6.11
N ILE A 97 -13.87 12.99 -6.46
CA ILE A 97 -14.46 12.63 -7.75
C ILE A 97 -15.87 13.21 -7.86
N TYR A 98 -16.71 13.00 -6.85
CA TYR A 98 -18.08 13.49 -6.86
C TYR A 98 -18.13 15.02 -6.82
N SER A 99 -17.32 15.68 -5.98
CA SER A 99 -17.20 17.14 -5.96
C SER A 99 -16.80 17.68 -7.34
N THR A 100 -15.79 17.08 -7.99
CA THR A 100 -15.35 17.53 -9.32
C THR A 100 -16.45 17.41 -10.37
N VAL A 101 -17.18 16.29 -10.41
CA VAL A 101 -18.26 16.10 -11.39
C VAL A 101 -19.42 17.06 -11.14
N LEU A 102 -19.82 17.26 -9.87
CA LEU A 102 -20.90 18.18 -9.53
C LEU A 102 -20.52 19.64 -9.82
N GLU A 103 -19.28 20.05 -9.58
CA GLU A 103 -18.80 21.39 -9.91
C GLU A 103 -18.81 21.66 -11.43
N ARG A 104 -18.37 20.70 -12.24
CA ARG A 104 -18.45 20.79 -13.71
C ARG A 104 -19.89 20.88 -14.20
N GLU A 105 -20.79 20.16 -13.56
CA GLU A 105 -22.23 20.25 -13.85
C GLU A 105 -22.80 21.63 -13.53
N ARG A 106 -22.53 22.17 -12.35
CA ARG A 106 -22.96 23.52 -11.98
C ARG A 106 -22.39 24.61 -12.89
N ARG A 107 -21.19 24.41 -13.45
CA ARG A 107 -20.57 25.31 -14.43
C ARG A 107 -21.19 25.22 -15.83
N GLY A 108 -21.97 24.18 -16.10
CA GLY A 108 -22.60 23.94 -17.40
C GLY A 108 -21.73 23.16 -18.39
N ASP A 109 -20.64 22.53 -17.94
CA ASP A 109 -19.70 21.79 -18.82
C ASP A 109 -20.37 20.61 -19.55
N TYR A 110 -21.46 20.07 -18.98
CA TYR A 110 -22.22 18.96 -19.56
C TYR A 110 -23.42 19.42 -20.43
N LEU A 111 -23.51 20.72 -20.77
CA LEU A 111 -24.48 21.26 -21.72
C LEU A 111 -25.95 20.91 -21.41
N GLY A 112 -26.31 20.83 -20.12
CA GLY A 112 -27.66 20.50 -19.66
C GLY A 112 -28.02 19.01 -19.71
N ALA A 113 -27.06 18.12 -19.98
CA ALA A 113 -27.27 16.68 -19.93
C ALA A 113 -27.46 16.17 -18.49
N THR A 114 -28.19 15.06 -18.34
CA THR A 114 -28.37 14.37 -17.06
C THR A 114 -27.06 13.74 -16.59
N ILE A 115 -26.62 14.09 -15.38
CA ILE A 115 -25.44 13.49 -14.77
C ILE A 115 -25.79 12.16 -14.10
N GLN A 116 -24.92 11.17 -14.31
CA GLN A 116 -25.09 9.78 -13.93
C GLN A 116 -23.76 9.19 -13.47
N VAL A 117 -23.80 8.12 -12.67
CA VAL A 117 -22.58 7.39 -12.27
C VAL A 117 -21.82 6.88 -13.48
N ILE A 118 -22.52 6.26 -14.43
CA ILE A 118 -21.97 5.88 -15.73
C ILE A 118 -22.60 6.81 -16.79
N PRO A 119 -21.80 7.53 -17.60
CA PRO A 119 -20.34 7.49 -17.65
C PRO A 119 -19.65 8.52 -16.74
N HIS A 120 -20.34 9.55 -16.23
CA HIS A 120 -19.67 10.76 -15.71
C HIS A 120 -18.73 10.51 -14.52
N ILE A 121 -19.15 9.70 -13.53
CA ILE A 121 -18.29 9.36 -12.38
C ILE A 121 -17.20 8.38 -12.81
N THR A 122 -17.53 7.36 -13.60
CA THR A 122 -16.54 6.39 -14.09
C THR A 122 -15.47 7.03 -14.97
N ASP A 123 -15.86 7.97 -15.84
CA ASP A 123 -14.95 8.75 -16.67
C ASP A 123 -14.02 9.61 -15.83
N GLU A 124 -14.51 10.27 -14.78
CA GLU A 124 -13.66 11.03 -13.87
C GLU A 124 -12.67 10.11 -13.14
N ILE A 125 -13.08 8.91 -12.69
CA ILE A 125 -12.17 7.91 -12.11
C ILE A 125 -11.09 7.51 -13.13
N ILE A 126 -11.48 7.16 -14.35
CA ILE A 126 -10.55 6.79 -15.44
C ILE A 126 -9.58 7.94 -15.72
N ASN A 127 -10.07 9.19 -15.72
CA ASN A 127 -9.26 10.38 -15.90
C ASN A 127 -8.22 10.54 -14.79
N ARG A 128 -8.58 10.30 -13.52
CA ARG A 128 -7.65 10.31 -12.37
C ARG A 128 -6.56 9.25 -12.53
N ILE A 129 -6.92 8.01 -12.85
CA ILE A 129 -5.97 6.92 -13.10
C ILE A 129 -4.97 7.29 -14.21
N LYS A 130 -5.46 7.84 -15.33
CA LYS A 130 -4.61 8.28 -16.45
C LYS A 130 -3.76 9.50 -16.12
N ALA A 131 -4.22 10.39 -15.24
CA ALA A 131 -3.53 11.64 -14.90
C ALA A 131 -2.17 11.43 -14.22
N VAL A 132 -2.01 10.33 -13.48
CA VAL A 132 -0.75 9.92 -12.83
C VAL A 132 0.42 9.89 -13.80
N ASN A 133 0.16 9.58 -15.08
CA ASN A 133 1.17 9.43 -16.12
C ASN A 133 1.06 10.51 -17.21
N LYS A 134 0.62 11.73 -16.84
CA LYS A 134 0.59 12.91 -17.73
C LYS A 134 1.53 14.01 -17.19
N PRO A 135 2.63 14.38 -17.90
CA PRO A 135 3.12 13.78 -19.14
C PRO A 135 3.71 12.37 -18.90
N ARG A 136 3.78 11.58 -19.97
CA ARG A 136 4.14 10.15 -19.93
C ARG A 136 5.57 9.92 -19.41
N LYS A 137 5.69 9.54 -18.14
CA LYS A 137 6.96 9.28 -17.42
C LYS A 137 7.14 7.81 -17.03
N TYR A 138 6.05 7.08 -16.80
CA TYR A 138 6.05 5.73 -16.26
C TYR A 138 5.69 4.68 -17.32
N ASP A 139 6.33 3.53 -17.27
CA ASP A 139 6.00 2.33 -18.06
C ASP A 139 4.73 1.66 -17.53
N VAL A 140 4.61 1.57 -16.20
CA VAL A 140 3.54 0.87 -15.49
C VAL A 140 2.90 1.79 -14.44
N VAL A 141 1.58 1.83 -14.41
CA VAL A 141 0.80 2.45 -13.34
C VAL A 141 0.07 1.36 -12.57
N ILE A 142 0.36 1.22 -11.29
CA ILE A 142 -0.38 0.32 -10.39
C ILE A 142 -1.53 1.13 -9.78
N CYS A 143 -2.73 0.59 -9.80
CA CYS A 143 -3.92 1.20 -9.24
C CYS A 143 -4.45 0.27 -8.15
N GLU A 144 -4.29 0.68 -6.90
CA GLU A 144 -4.85 -0.05 -5.76
C GLU A 144 -6.21 0.56 -5.38
N VAL A 145 -7.21 -0.30 -5.24
CA VAL A 145 -8.57 0.11 -4.87
C VAL A 145 -8.82 -0.24 -3.42
N GLY A 146 -9.10 0.78 -2.62
CA GLY A 146 -9.56 0.66 -1.24
C GLY A 146 -10.91 -0.06 -1.14
N GLY A 147 -11.33 -0.39 0.09
CA GLY A 147 -12.54 -1.18 0.31
C GLY A 147 -12.41 -2.65 -0.06
N THR A 148 -13.56 -3.34 -0.15
CA THR A 148 -13.65 -4.77 -0.45
C THR A 148 -14.60 -5.01 -1.63
N VAL A 149 -14.22 -5.90 -2.55
CA VAL A 149 -15.10 -6.35 -3.63
C VAL A 149 -16.36 -6.96 -3.04
N GLY A 150 -17.51 -6.39 -3.43
CA GLY A 150 -18.84 -6.71 -2.87
C GLY A 150 -19.46 -5.52 -2.14
N ASP A 151 -18.66 -4.54 -1.71
CA ASP A 151 -19.15 -3.35 -1.03
C ASP A 151 -19.66 -2.30 -2.03
N ILE A 152 -20.73 -1.60 -1.65
CA ILE A 152 -21.40 -0.59 -2.49
C ILE A 152 -20.43 0.55 -2.85
N GLU A 153 -19.61 0.97 -1.90
CA GLU A 153 -18.68 2.09 -2.04
C GLU A 153 -17.61 1.88 -3.13
N SER A 154 -17.28 0.63 -3.45
CA SER A 154 -16.24 0.29 -4.42
C SER A 154 -16.78 0.13 -5.85
N LEU A 155 -18.10 0.03 -6.04
CA LEU A 155 -18.71 -0.27 -7.34
C LEU A 155 -18.31 0.71 -8.46
N PRO A 156 -18.31 2.05 -8.25
CA PRO A 156 -17.89 2.99 -9.30
C PRO A 156 -16.44 2.78 -9.75
N PHE A 157 -15.52 2.48 -8.81
CA PHE A 157 -14.12 2.21 -9.14
C PHE A 157 -13.94 0.92 -9.93
N LEU A 158 -14.64 -0.15 -9.53
CA LEU A 158 -14.55 -1.42 -10.21
C LEU A 158 -15.13 -1.33 -11.63
N GLU A 159 -16.21 -0.59 -11.82
CA GLU A 159 -16.76 -0.33 -13.15
C GLU A 159 -15.81 0.52 -14.01
N ALA A 160 -15.20 1.56 -13.46
CA ALA A 160 -14.19 2.36 -14.15
C ALA A 160 -12.98 1.52 -14.58
N ILE A 161 -12.51 0.61 -13.71
CA ILE A 161 -11.43 -0.34 -14.03
C ILE A 161 -11.86 -1.31 -15.13
N ARG A 162 -13.10 -1.80 -15.11
CA ARG A 162 -13.63 -2.68 -16.15
C ARG A 162 -13.65 -1.97 -17.51
N GLN A 163 -14.14 -0.73 -17.56
CA GLN A 163 -14.14 0.11 -18.76
C GLN A 163 -12.71 0.39 -19.26
N LEU A 164 -11.80 0.78 -18.35
CA LEU A 164 -10.41 1.05 -18.70
C LEU A 164 -9.68 -0.19 -19.20
N SER A 165 -9.94 -1.36 -18.61
CA SER A 165 -9.36 -2.64 -19.03
C SER A 165 -9.75 -3.00 -20.47
N LEU A 166 -11.00 -2.72 -20.86
CA LEU A 166 -11.47 -2.86 -22.24
C LEU A 166 -10.78 -1.85 -23.17
N GLU A 167 -10.68 -0.59 -22.76
CA GLU A 167 -10.05 0.47 -23.56
C GLU A 167 -8.57 0.18 -23.85
N VAL A 168 -7.79 -0.23 -22.84
CA VAL A 168 -6.34 -0.43 -23.01
C VAL A 168 -6.02 -1.78 -23.65
N GLY A 169 -6.92 -2.76 -23.56
CA GLY A 169 -6.77 -4.08 -24.13
C GLY A 169 -5.97 -5.07 -23.26
N TYR A 170 -6.12 -6.36 -23.57
CA TYR A 170 -5.64 -7.48 -22.76
C TYR A 170 -4.14 -7.37 -22.40
N ARG A 171 -3.25 -7.09 -23.36
CA ARG A 171 -1.80 -7.00 -23.14
C ARG A 171 -1.32 -5.75 -22.39
N ASN A 172 -2.23 -4.86 -22.00
CA ASN A 172 -1.91 -3.61 -21.33
C ASN A 172 -2.49 -3.48 -19.93
N HIS A 173 -3.15 -4.53 -19.42
CA HIS A 173 -3.57 -4.57 -18.03
C HIS A 173 -3.38 -5.96 -17.40
N VAL A 174 -3.30 -5.96 -16.07
CA VAL A 174 -3.36 -7.16 -15.20
C VAL A 174 -4.26 -6.85 -14.02
N LEU A 175 -5.13 -7.78 -13.64
CA LEU A 175 -5.86 -7.76 -12.37
C LEU A 175 -5.23 -8.70 -11.34
N VAL A 176 -4.91 -8.17 -10.16
CA VAL A 176 -4.49 -8.92 -8.99
C VAL A 176 -5.57 -8.82 -7.93
N HIS A 177 -6.14 -9.96 -7.51
CA HIS A 177 -7.16 -10.01 -6.47
C HIS A 177 -6.59 -10.56 -5.17
N VAL A 178 -6.48 -9.70 -4.15
CA VAL A 178 -6.01 -10.05 -2.81
C VAL A 178 -7.16 -10.63 -1.99
N THR A 179 -6.94 -11.78 -1.38
CA THR A 179 -7.97 -12.55 -0.69
C THR A 179 -7.40 -13.19 0.58
N LEU A 180 -8.27 -13.82 1.39
CA LEU A 180 -7.91 -14.52 2.62
C LEU A 180 -8.20 -16.02 2.50
N VAL A 181 -7.20 -16.84 2.81
CA VAL A 181 -7.33 -18.28 3.00
C VAL A 181 -7.08 -18.59 4.48
N PRO A 182 -8.14 -18.55 5.32
CA PRO A 182 -7.99 -18.68 6.76
C PRO A 182 -7.71 -20.13 7.17
N TYR A 183 -6.91 -20.29 8.22
CA TYR A 183 -6.71 -21.57 8.89
C TYR A 183 -7.69 -21.71 10.05
N ILE A 184 -8.55 -22.73 10.01
CA ILE A 184 -9.53 -22.97 11.08
C ILE A 184 -8.94 -23.96 12.06
N LYS A 185 -8.53 -23.46 13.24
CA LYS A 185 -7.88 -24.27 14.29
C LYS A 185 -8.71 -25.50 14.69
N ALA A 186 -10.02 -25.34 14.85
CA ALA A 186 -10.91 -26.43 15.27
C ALA A 186 -10.98 -27.60 14.28
N SER A 187 -10.77 -27.35 12.99
CA SER A 187 -10.76 -28.39 11.95
C SER A 187 -9.38 -28.67 11.38
N GLU A 188 -8.34 -27.99 11.88
CA GLU A 188 -6.96 -28.05 11.41
C GLU A 188 -6.78 -27.95 9.88
N GLU A 189 -7.59 -27.10 9.22
CA GLU A 189 -7.64 -27.02 7.76
C GLU A 189 -7.68 -25.57 7.26
N LEU A 190 -7.01 -25.34 6.13
CA LEU A 190 -7.15 -24.13 5.32
C LEU A 190 -8.47 -24.13 4.55
N LYS A 191 -9.25 -23.05 4.66
CA LYS A 191 -10.54 -22.94 3.97
C LYS A 191 -10.43 -22.07 2.72
N THR A 192 -10.72 -22.66 1.57
CA THR A 192 -10.66 -21.98 0.26
C THR A 192 -11.95 -21.26 -0.13
N LYS A 193 -13.06 -21.53 0.57
CA LYS A 193 -14.39 -21.01 0.22
C LYS A 193 -14.49 -19.47 0.21
N PRO A 194 -13.90 -18.74 1.18
CA PRO A 194 -13.93 -17.27 1.15
C PRO A 194 -13.34 -16.71 -0.15
N THR A 195 -12.19 -17.23 -0.59
CA THR A 195 -11.58 -16.85 -1.87
C THR A 195 -12.47 -17.17 -3.06
N GLN A 196 -13.06 -18.37 -3.09
CA GLN A 196 -13.96 -18.78 -4.20
C GLN A 196 -15.14 -17.80 -4.34
N HIS A 197 -15.80 -17.47 -3.24
CA HIS A 197 -16.94 -16.54 -3.26
C HIS A 197 -16.51 -15.12 -3.62
N SER A 198 -15.34 -14.69 -3.14
CA SER A 198 -14.83 -13.36 -3.47
C SER A 198 -14.49 -13.21 -4.96
N VAL A 199 -13.89 -14.23 -5.58
CA VAL A 199 -13.67 -14.24 -7.04
C VAL A 199 -14.99 -14.31 -7.81
N MET A 200 -15.99 -15.04 -7.30
CA MET A 200 -17.33 -15.04 -7.89
C MET A 200 -17.95 -13.64 -7.88
N LYS A 201 -17.86 -12.90 -6.77
CA LYS A 201 -18.33 -11.50 -6.68
C LYS A 201 -17.61 -10.56 -7.64
N LEU A 202 -16.30 -10.74 -7.81
CA LEU A 202 -15.54 -9.97 -8.79
C LEU A 202 -16.02 -10.24 -10.24
N ARG A 203 -16.37 -11.50 -10.53
CA ARG A 203 -16.88 -11.91 -11.85
C ARG A 203 -18.31 -11.48 -12.12
N GLU A 204 -19.16 -11.41 -11.09
CA GLU A 204 -20.54 -10.90 -11.21
C GLU A 204 -20.57 -9.47 -11.80
N ILE A 205 -19.53 -8.67 -11.55
CA ILE A 205 -19.39 -7.31 -12.08
C ILE A 205 -18.53 -7.23 -13.35
N GLY A 206 -18.22 -8.37 -13.98
CA GLY A 206 -17.51 -8.43 -15.26
C GLY A 206 -15.99 -8.31 -15.18
N LEU A 207 -15.39 -8.44 -14.00
CA LEU A 207 -13.93 -8.49 -13.81
C LEU A 207 -13.46 -9.92 -13.55
N THR A 208 -12.37 -10.32 -14.21
CA THR A 208 -11.74 -11.63 -13.98
C THR A 208 -10.31 -11.41 -13.52
N PRO A 209 -9.88 -11.99 -12.38
CA PRO A 209 -8.51 -11.84 -11.93
C PRO A 209 -7.54 -12.61 -12.83
N ASP A 210 -6.40 -12.01 -13.14
CA ASP A 210 -5.27 -12.73 -13.72
C ASP A 210 -4.50 -13.48 -12.62
N PHE A 211 -4.35 -12.86 -11.44
CA PHE A 211 -3.66 -13.42 -10.28
C PHE A 211 -4.52 -13.37 -9.02
N ILE A 212 -4.35 -14.36 -8.15
CA ILE A 212 -4.98 -14.41 -6.82
C ILE A 212 -3.87 -14.40 -5.78
N PHE A 213 -3.85 -13.37 -4.93
CA PHE A 213 -2.90 -13.27 -3.82
C PHE A 213 -3.57 -13.72 -2.52
N CYS A 214 -3.25 -14.94 -2.10
CA CYS A 214 -3.88 -15.63 -0.97
C CYS A 214 -3.15 -15.32 0.33
N ARG A 215 -3.64 -14.35 1.10
CA ARG A 215 -3.17 -14.08 2.46
C ARG A 215 -3.50 -15.24 3.38
N THR A 216 -2.51 -15.72 4.13
CA THR A 216 -2.67 -16.90 4.99
C THR A 216 -1.60 -16.99 6.06
N GLU A 217 -1.92 -17.62 7.19
CA GLU A 217 -1.00 -17.91 8.30
C GLU A 217 -0.22 -19.22 8.12
N LYS A 218 -0.69 -20.11 7.23
CA LYS A 218 -0.10 -21.44 6.99
C LYS A 218 0.19 -21.64 5.50
N LYS A 219 1.25 -22.39 5.20
CA LYS A 219 1.62 -22.70 3.81
C LYS A 219 0.48 -23.40 3.08
N LEU A 220 0.19 -22.94 1.88
CA LEU A 220 -0.74 -23.55 0.94
C LEU A 220 -0.13 -24.85 0.41
N THR A 221 -0.85 -25.95 0.58
CA THR A 221 -0.48 -27.22 -0.06
C THR A 221 -0.73 -27.13 -1.58
N LYS A 222 -0.06 -27.99 -2.34
CA LYS A 222 -0.29 -28.11 -3.80
C LYS A 222 -1.78 -28.35 -4.11
N SER A 223 -2.45 -29.22 -3.34
CA SER A 223 -3.87 -29.50 -3.50
C SER A 223 -4.76 -28.27 -3.26
N VAL A 224 -4.46 -27.47 -2.22
CA VAL A 224 -5.20 -26.21 -1.97
C VAL A 224 -5.02 -25.23 -3.12
N ARG A 225 -3.80 -25.11 -3.65
CA ARG A 225 -3.48 -24.25 -4.80
C ARG A 225 -4.22 -24.68 -6.06
N GLU A 226 -4.18 -25.96 -6.40
CA GLU A 226 -4.89 -26.53 -7.57
C GLU A 226 -6.41 -26.39 -7.44
N LYS A 227 -6.94 -26.59 -6.24
CA LYS A 227 -8.36 -26.37 -5.94
C LYS A 227 -8.75 -24.91 -6.18
N LEU A 228 -7.99 -23.96 -5.65
CA LEU A 228 -8.24 -22.53 -5.88
C LEU A 228 -8.14 -22.19 -7.37
N ALA A 229 -7.12 -22.67 -8.07
CA ALA A 229 -6.95 -22.47 -9.50
C ALA A 229 -8.16 -22.93 -10.30
N LEU A 230 -8.65 -24.16 -10.03
CA LEU A 230 -9.82 -24.74 -10.68
C LEU A 230 -11.09 -23.92 -10.39
N PHE A 231 -11.43 -23.70 -9.11
CA PHE A 231 -12.68 -23.01 -8.75
C PHE A 231 -12.68 -21.53 -9.13
N CYS A 232 -11.51 -20.89 -9.10
CA CYS A 232 -11.36 -19.51 -9.49
C CYS A 232 -10.98 -19.36 -10.96
N ASN A 233 -10.93 -20.44 -11.75
CA ASN A 233 -10.58 -20.45 -13.19
C ASN A 233 -9.39 -19.54 -13.52
N VAL A 234 -8.25 -19.79 -12.88
CA VAL A 234 -6.94 -19.18 -13.12
C VAL A 234 -5.87 -20.27 -13.20
N SER A 235 -4.69 -19.96 -13.72
CA SER A 235 -3.56 -20.89 -13.67
C SER A 235 -3.16 -21.19 -12.22
N ALA A 236 -2.71 -22.41 -11.93
CA ALA A 236 -2.18 -22.76 -10.61
C ALA A 236 -0.95 -21.94 -10.24
N ASP A 237 -0.14 -21.54 -11.23
CA ASP A 237 1.01 -20.66 -11.03
C ASP A 237 0.60 -19.20 -10.72
N HIS A 238 -0.66 -18.84 -10.99
CA HIS A 238 -1.21 -17.52 -10.68
C HIS A 238 -1.91 -17.47 -9.32
N VAL A 239 -1.96 -18.59 -8.59
CA VAL A 239 -2.40 -18.63 -7.19
C VAL A 239 -1.17 -18.44 -6.31
N ILE A 240 -0.95 -17.20 -5.89
CA ILE A 240 0.23 -16.75 -5.17
C ILE A 240 -0.02 -16.83 -3.67
N GLU A 241 0.84 -17.55 -2.95
CA GLU A 241 0.83 -17.60 -1.49
C GLU A 241 1.35 -16.28 -0.90
N GLY A 242 0.51 -15.60 -0.13
CA GLY A 242 0.88 -14.44 0.68
C GLY A 242 0.99 -14.83 2.14
N LEU A 243 1.97 -15.68 2.49
CA LEU A 243 2.21 -16.11 3.87
C LEU A 243 2.55 -14.90 4.77
N ASP A 244 2.11 -14.92 6.02
CA ASP A 244 2.55 -13.92 7.00
C ASP A 244 4.07 -13.97 7.21
N VAL A 245 4.68 -12.79 7.13
CA VAL A 245 6.11 -12.58 7.27
C VAL A 245 6.39 -11.61 8.41
N PRO A 246 7.52 -11.76 9.13
CA PRO A 246 7.89 -10.88 10.24
C PRO A 246 8.07 -9.40 9.84
N SER A 247 8.44 -9.16 8.59
CA SER A 247 8.71 -7.83 8.06
C SER A 247 8.08 -7.62 6.69
N ILE A 248 7.47 -6.45 6.48
CA ILE A 248 6.85 -6.08 5.20
C ILE A 248 7.84 -6.11 4.04
N TYR A 249 9.13 -5.90 4.32
CA TYR A 249 10.21 -5.93 3.33
C TYR A 249 10.49 -7.35 2.81
N GLU A 250 9.97 -8.40 3.45
CA GLU A 250 10.11 -9.78 2.96
C GLU A 250 9.07 -10.13 1.89
N VAL A 251 7.97 -9.38 1.81
CA VAL A 251 6.87 -9.67 0.87
C VAL A 251 7.33 -9.67 -0.59
N PRO A 252 8.14 -8.70 -1.09
CA PRO A 252 8.64 -8.76 -2.47
C PRO A 252 9.49 -10.01 -2.74
N LEU A 253 10.24 -10.51 -1.76
CA LEU A 253 11.02 -11.75 -1.90
C LEU A 253 10.11 -12.98 -2.00
N VAL A 254 9.03 -13.02 -1.22
CA VAL A 254 7.99 -14.07 -1.30
C VAL A 254 7.32 -14.09 -2.68
N LEU A 255 7.01 -12.90 -3.21
CA LEU A 255 6.46 -12.76 -4.56
C LEU A 255 7.46 -13.17 -5.65
N HIS A 256 8.72 -12.76 -5.51
CA HIS A 256 9.79 -13.09 -6.45
C HIS A 256 10.03 -14.59 -6.51
N LYS A 257 10.08 -15.27 -5.36
CA LYS A 257 10.25 -16.73 -5.27
C LYS A 257 9.13 -17.50 -5.98
N GLN A 258 7.94 -16.92 -6.03
CA GLN A 258 6.77 -17.48 -6.75
C GLN A 258 6.65 -16.95 -8.18
N LYS A 259 7.68 -16.30 -8.72
CA LYS A 259 7.76 -15.76 -10.08
C LYS A 259 6.70 -14.73 -10.45
N MET A 260 5.93 -14.20 -9.49
CA MET A 260 4.81 -13.30 -9.77
C MET A 260 5.23 -12.08 -10.61
N GLY A 261 6.37 -11.46 -10.29
CA GLY A 261 6.89 -10.33 -11.07
C GLY A 261 7.21 -10.70 -12.53
N GLN A 262 7.75 -11.90 -12.76
CA GLN A 262 8.06 -12.37 -14.11
C GLN A 262 6.79 -12.68 -14.90
N GLU A 263 5.83 -13.40 -14.30
CA GLU A 263 4.56 -13.73 -14.94
C GLU A 263 3.76 -12.47 -15.31
N ILE A 264 3.76 -11.45 -14.44
CA ILE A 264 3.15 -10.14 -14.73
C ILE A 264 3.81 -9.47 -15.94
N MET A 265 5.15 -9.47 -16.00
CA MET A 265 5.88 -8.88 -17.12
C MET A 265 5.64 -9.64 -18.43
N ASP A 266 5.68 -10.97 -18.40
CA ASP A 266 5.44 -11.83 -19.56
C ASP A 266 4.00 -11.63 -20.08
N ARG A 267 3.02 -11.55 -19.18
CA ARG A 267 1.61 -11.29 -19.50
C ARG A 267 1.41 -9.95 -20.22
N MET A 268 2.20 -8.93 -19.87
CA MET A 268 2.16 -7.58 -20.44
C MET A 268 3.18 -7.34 -21.55
N GLU A 269 3.91 -8.37 -21.99
CA GLU A 269 4.95 -8.31 -23.03
C GLU A 269 6.08 -7.33 -22.67
N LEU A 270 6.51 -7.34 -21.41
CA LEU A 270 7.63 -6.56 -20.89
C LEU A 270 8.87 -7.44 -20.78
N THR A 271 9.90 -7.18 -21.59
CA THR A 271 11.16 -7.92 -21.53
C THR A 271 12.08 -7.32 -20.46
N SER A 272 11.99 -7.85 -19.24
CA SER A 272 12.95 -7.55 -18.17
C SER A 272 13.01 -8.65 -17.11
N LYS A 273 13.91 -8.51 -16.14
CA LYS A 273 14.09 -9.43 -15.01
C LYS A 273 14.37 -8.65 -13.71
N PRO A 274 13.68 -8.93 -12.59
CA PRO A 274 13.92 -8.22 -11.33
C PRO A 274 15.30 -8.55 -10.75
N ASN A 275 16.02 -7.54 -10.27
CA ASN A 275 17.22 -7.71 -9.45
C ASN A 275 16.92 -7.45 -7.96
N ILE A 276 16.90 -8.52 -7.16
CA ILE A 276 16.54 -8.45 -5.74
C ILE A 276 17.74 -8.38 -4.79
N GLU A 277 18.98 -8.33 -5.30
CA GLU A 277 20.20 -8.41 -4.48
C GLU A 277 20.25 -7.35 -3.37
N TYR A 278 19.81 -6.12 -3.67
CA TYR A 278 19.71 -5.05 -2.67
C TYR A 278 18.77 -5.42 -1.52
N LEU A 279 17.57 -5.94 -1.84
CA LEU A 279 16.58 -6.31 -0.83
C LEU A 279 17.04 -7.51 -0.01
N GLU A 280 17.72 -8.47 -0.62
CA GLU A 280 18.31 -9.60 0.11
C GLU A 280 19.34 -9.12 1.14
N LYS A 281 20.21 -8.18 0.77
CA LYS A 281 21.16 -7.55 1.70
C LYS A 281 20.45 -6.77 2.79
N PHE A 282 19.45 -5.96 2.44
CA PHE A 282 18.64 -5.20 3.39
C PHE A 282 18.00 -6.11 4.44
N ILE A 283 17.35 -7.20 4.01
CA ILE A 283 16.71 -8.18 4.90
C ILE A 283 17.75 -8.91 5.77
N TYR A 284 18.91 -9.24 5.20
CA TYR A 284 19.99 -9.86 5.96
C TYR A 284 20.46 -8.96 7.12
N SER A 285 20.75 -7.69 6.85
CA SER A 285 21.13 -6.71 7.88
C SER A 285 20.01 -6.44 8.89
N PHE A 286 18.75 -6.38 8.43
CA PHE A 286 17.58 -6.24 9.31
C PHE A 286 17.45 -7.39 10.32
N LYS A 287 17.70 -8.63 9.88
CA LYS A 287 17.58 -9.83 10.73
C LYS A 287 18.81 -10.13 11.58
N ASN A 288 19.98 -9.58 11.23
CA ASN A 288 21.26 -9.87 11.89
C ASN A 288 21.96 -8.57 12.34
N PRO A 289 21.33 -7.72 13.16
CA PRO A 289 21.98 -6.53 13.68
C PRO A 289 23.11 -6.89 14.65
N THR A 290 24.21 -6.14 14.58
CA THR A 290 25.38 -6.28 15.47
C THR A 290 25.28 -5.42 16.73
N HIS A 291 24.42 -4.40 16.71
CA HIS A 291 24.20 -3.49 17.83
C HIS A 291 22.70 -3.35 18.12
N GLU A 292 22.37 -2.81 19.28
CA GLU A 292 21.00 -2.57 19.71
C GLU A 292 20.93 -1.22 20.43
N VAL A 293 19.93 -0.40 20.08
CA VAL A 293 19.69 0.89 20.73
C VAL A 293 18.23 1.03 21.13
N ASN A 294 17.99 1.57 22.31
CA ASN A 294 16.66 1.91 22.80
C ASN A 294 16.38 3.39 22.53
N ILE A 295 15.35 3.69 21.73
CA ILE A 295 14.92 5.06 21.44
C ILE A 295 13.58 5.30 22.12
N ALA A 296 13.50 6.32 22.96
CA ALA A 296 12.24 6.75 23.55
C ALA A 296 11.45 7.58 22.53
N MET A 297 10.24 7.11 22.21
CA MET A 297 9.27 7.83 21.39
C MET A 297 8.31 8.57 22.30
N CYS A 298 8.53 9.88 22.41
CA CYS A 298 7.75 10.78 23.25
C CYS A 298 6.59 11.37 22.45
N GLY A 299 5.37 11.02 22.84
CA GLY A 299 4.16 11.54 22.23
C GLY A 299 2.96 11.43 23.16
N LYS A 300 1.88 12.14 22.81
CA LYS A 300 0.60 12.02 23.51
C LYS A 300 -0.09 10.69 23.22
N TYR A 301 0.15 10.14 22.02
CA TYR A 301 -0.62 9.02 21.45
C TYR A 301 0.17 7.73 21.40
N THR A 302 0.82 7.36 22.51
CA THR A 302 1.66 6.16 22.62
C THR A 302 0.94 4.83 22.36
N GLU A 303 -0.39 4.84 22.35
CA GLU A 303 -1.24 3.65 22.20
C GLU A 303 -1.55 3.32 20.73
N LEU A 304 -1.16 4.18 19.77
CA LEU A 304 -1.44 3.98 18.35
C LEU A 304 -0.16 4.01 17.50
N PRO A 305 0.51 2.86 17.29
CA PRO A 305 1.72 2.79 16.47
C PRO A 305 1.53 3.29 15.03
N ASP A 306 0.34 3.12 14.46
CA ASP A 306 0.02 3.50 13.08
C ASP A 306 0.02 5.02 12.84
N ALA A 307 -0.18 5.83 13.89
CA ALA A 307 -0.05 7.29 13.81
C ALA A 307 1.42 7.76 13.66
N TYR A 308 2.37 6.84 13.77
CA TYR A 308 3.81 7.12 13.72
C TYR A 308 4.52 6.20 12.74
N LYS A 309 3.77 5.59 11.81
CA LYS A 309 4.27 4.53 10.94
C LYS A 309 5.50 4.97 10.16
N SER A 310 5.49 6.16 9.56
CA SER A 310 6.64 6.67 8.80
C SER A 310 7.89 6.87 9.66
N ILE A 311 7.73 7.28 10.92
CA ILE A 311 8.86 7.46 11.85
C ILE A 311 9.43 6.09 12.26
N LEU A 312 8.56 5.12 12.54
CA LEU A 312 8.98 3.75 12.86
C LEU A 312 9.72 3.11 11.68
N GLU A 313 9.24 3.29 10.46
CA GLU A 313 9.94 2.80 9.26
C GLU A 313 11.28 3.51 9.04
N ALA A 314 11.37 4.81 9.31
CA ALA A 314 12.65 5.53 9.25
C ALA A 314 13.69 4.95 10.23
N PHE A 315 13.26 4.57 11.44
CA PHE A 315 14.15 3.88 12.38
C PHE A 315 14.60 2.50 11.89
N VAL A 316 13.72 1.75 11.22
CA VAL A 316 14.10 0.48 10.61
C VAL A 316 15.18 0.68 9.56
N HIS A 317 15.01 1.64 8.64
CA HIS A 317 15.98 1.93 7.58
C HIS A 317 17.32 2.42 8.15
N ALA A 318 17.26 3.35 9.10
CA ALA A 318 18.44 3.85 9.81
C ALA A 318 19.20 2.73 10.54
N GLY A 319 18.46 1.84 11.20
CA GLY A 319 18.99 0.66 11.88
C GLY A 319 19.70 -0.29 10.91
N VAL A 320 19.06 -0.60 9.78
CA VAL A 320 19.64 -1.47 8.74
C VAL A 320 20.95 -0.91 8.20
N GLU A 321 20.99 0.38 7.86
CA GLU A 321 22.20 1.06 7.35
C GLU A 321 23.36 1.02 8.36
N ASN A 322 23.05 0.94 9.66
CA ASN A 322 24.03 0.98 10.75
C ASN A 322 24.22 -0.39 11.42
N ASN A 323 23.72 -1.47 10.81
CA ASN A 323 23.74 -2.83 11.38
C ASN A 323 23.30 -2.85 12.86
N THR A 324 22.22 -2.13 13.16
CA THR A 324 21.72 -1.85 14.51
C THR A 324 20.21 -2.09 14.60
N SER A 325 19.76 -2.81 15.63
CA SER A 325 18.34 -2.92 15.95
C SER A 325 17.87 -1.68 16.72
N VAL A 326 16.82 -1.00 16.25
CA VAL A 326 16.23 0.13 16.95
C VAL A 326 14.98 -0.32 17.71
N ASN A 327 15.08 -0.36 19.03
CA ASN A 327 13.94 -0.67 19.90
C ASN A 327 13.23 0.61 20.33
N VAL A 328 12.03 0.80 19.81
CA VAL A 328 11.21 1.95 20.19
C VAL A 328 10.52 1.69 21.52
N LYS A 329 10.75 2.57 22.49
CA LYS A 329 10.09 2.59 23.80
C LYS A 329 9.12 3.77 23.85
N TRP A 330 7.83 3.47 23.93
CA TRP A 330 6.82 4.51 24.02
C TRP A 330 6.82 5.19 25.37
N VAL A 331 6.92 6.52 25.38
CA VAL A 331 6.91 7.33 26.60
C VAL A 331 5.77 8.35 26.50
N ASN A 332 4.75 8.17 27.33
CA ASN A 332 3.66 9.13 27.44
C ASN A 332 4.12 10.30 28.32
N THR A 333 4.35 11.46 27.70
CA THR A 333 4.86 12.64 28.38
C THR A 333 3.87 13.27 29.34
N GLU A 334 2.57 13.00 29.22
CA GLU A 334 1.54 13.50 30.16
C GLU A 334 1.57 12.78 31.51
N LYS A 335 2.28 11.64 31.60
CA LYS A 335 2.45 10.85 32.84
C LYS A 335 3.76 11.17 33.58
N ILE A 336 4.49 12.20 33.15
CA ILE A 336 5.74 12.64 33.78
C ILE A 336 5.45 13.96 34.52
N TYR A 337 5.38 13.92 35.85
CA TYR A 337 5.05 15.09 36.67
C TYR A 337 6.25 15.69 37.40
N ASN A 338 7.32 14.91 37.56
CA ASN A 338 8.53 15.30 38.29
C ASN A 338 9.77 14.55 37.78
N ASP A 339 10.95 14.93 38.28
CA ASP A 339 12.23 14.34 37.88
C ASP A 339 12.33 12.83 38.17
N ALA A 340 11.69 12.33 39.23
CA ALA A 340 11.70 10.90 39.55
C ALA A 340 10.92 10.09 38.50
N ASP A 341 9.78 10.60 38.03
CA ASP A 341 9.02 10.00 36.93
C ASP A 341 9.85 10.00 35.64
N ALA A 342 10.57 11.09 35.36
CA ALA A 342 11.43 11.22 34.18
C ALA A 342 12.59 10.22 34.20
N VAL A 343 13.32 10.11 35.33
CA VAL A 343 14.40 9.13 35.51
C VAL A 343 13.89 7.71 35.30
N LYS A 344 12.68 7.39 35.79
CA LYS A 344 12.07 6.08 35.57
C LYS A 344 11.69 5.85 34.11
N ALA A 345 11.07 6.83 33.46
CA ALA A 345 10.59 6.73 32.08
C ALA A 345 11.73 6.61 31.05
N PHE A 346 12.86 7.29 31.29
CA PHE A 346 14.01 7.32 30.38
C PHE A 346 15.16 6.39 30.80
N LYS A 347 14.92 5.49 31.77
CA LYS A 347 15.91 4.49 32.16
C LYS A 347 16.25 3.58 30.98
N ASN A 348 17.56 3.36 30.75
CA ASN A 348 18.09 2.52 29.67
C ASN A 348 17.74 3.00 28.25
N ILE A 349 17.44 4.29 28.08
CA ILE A 349 17.22 4.91 26.77
C ILE A 349 18.53 5.50 26.24
N ASN A 350 18.83 5.24 24.97
CA ASN A 350 20.02 5.74 24.27
C ASN A 350 19.74 7.03 23.47
N GLY A 351 18.48 7.29 23.11
CA GLY A 351 18.07 8.50 22.40
C GLY A 351 16.60 8.83 22.60
N ILE A 352 16.24 10.12 22.47
CA ILE A 352 14.86 10.60 22.66
C ILE A 352 14.39 11.24 21.36
N PHE A 353 13.22 10.79 20.88
CA PHE A 353 12.52 11.40 19.76
C PHE A 353 11.19 11.98 20.25
N LYS A 354 10.96 13.27 19.98
CA LYS A 354 9.70 13.95 20.32
C LYS A 354 8.98 14.35 19.04
N SER A 355 7.80 13.78 18.80
CA SER A 355 7.02 14.13 17.61
C SER A 355 6.44 15.53 17.72
N LYS A 356 6.45 16.30 16.62
CA LYS A 356 5.71 17.56 16.54
C LYS A 356 4.22 17.25 16.42
N GLN A 357 3.38 17.82 17.28
CA GLN A 357 1.92 17.71 17.17
C GLN A 357 1.33 19.05 16.69
N PRO A 358 0.31 19.05 15.82
CA PRO A 358 -0.39 20.27 15.41
C PRO A 358 -0.92 21.03 16.64
N GLY A 359 -0.69 22.35 16.70
CA GLY A 359 -1.19 23.23 17.77
C GLY A 359 -0.19 23.65 18.86
N HIS A 360 1.09 23.28 18.77
CA HIS A 360 2.13 23.71 19.72
C HIS A 360 3.30 24.47 19.06
N THR A 361 3.68 25.62 19.65
CA THR A 361 4.80 26.50 19.24
C THR A 361 6.15 25.97 19.75
N ILE A 362 7.15 25.96 18.84
CA ILE A 362 8.64 25.83 18.91
C ILE A 362 9.28 25.60 20.30
N GLY A 363 10.30 24.74 20.50
CA GLY A 363 11.15 24.00 19.56
C GLY A 363 12.36 23.33 20.25
N GLN A 364 13.22 22.72 19.41
CA GLN A 364 14.47 21.98 19.68
C GLN A 364 14.34 20.55 20.23
N LEU A 365 14.77 19.59 19.41
CA LEU A 365 15.42 18.35 19.85
C LEU A 365 16.15 17.69 18.67
N VAL A 366 17.38 18.15 18.42
CA VAL A 366 18.46 17.29 17.93
C VAL A 366 19.55 17.37 18.99
N TYR A 367 19.52 16.43 19.92
CA TYR A 367 20.68 16.04 20.71
C TYR A 367 20.73 14.52 20.71
N LEU A 368 21.36 13.97 19.68
CA LEU A 368 21.91 12.62 19.74
C LEU A 368 23.23 12.74 20.50
N CYS A 369 23.29 12.22 21.72
CA CYS A 369 24.56 11.91 22.35
C CYS A 369 25.24 10.81 21.53
N GLY A 370 26.23 11.20 20.73
CA GLY A 370 27.41 10.37 20.45
C GLY A 370 27.49 9.58 19.14
N VAL A 371 26.44 9.44 18.31
CA VAL A 371 26.55 8.67 17.06
C VAL A 371 25.82 9.34 15.89
N GLY A 372 26.59 10.01 15.03
CA GLY A 372 26.22 10.36 13.65
C GLY A 372 25.23 11.52 13.48
N ARG A 373 25.59 12.50 12.63
CA ARG A 373 24.61 13.40 12.03
C ARG A 373 23.88 12.63 10.93
N TRP A 374 22.55 12.57 11.03
CA TRP A 374 21.69 11.95 10.02
C TRP A 374 21.14 13.03 9.11
N ASN A 375 21.58 13.04 7.86
CA ASN A 375 20.95 13.85 6.81
C ASN A 375 19.83 12.99 6.21
N PHE A 376 18.59 13.27 6.59
CA PHE A 376 17.43 12.86 5.80
C PHE A 376 17.46 13.68 4.50
N ARG A 377 17.57 13.00 3.36
CA ARG A 377 17.35 13.59 2.03
C ARG A 377 16.02 13.10 1.50
#